data_AF-S5MYE7-F1
#
_entry.id   AF-S5MYE7-F1
#
_cell.length_a   1.000
_cell.length_b   1.000
_cell.length_c   1.000
_cell.angle_alpha   90.00
_cell.angle_beta   90.00
_cell.angle_gamma   90.00
#
_symmetry.space_group_name_H-M   'P 1'
#
loop_
_entity.id
_entity.type
_entity.pdbx_description
1 polymer ?
#
loop_
_entity_poly.entity_id
_entity_poly.type
_entity_poly.pdbx_seq_one_letter_code
_entity_poly.pdbx_strand_id
1 'polypeptide(L)'
;MNSTLFGLFLLFALATCVLSEIYCPKTRHPTCNLGYKIDDCCAQSDCRVGDVCCVEACGNVCRRGSDTPQGEKFVDGTECQEGHVWKSGWLGK
;
A
#
# COMPACT_ATOMS: atom_id res chain seq x y z
N MET A 1 -12.07 29.00 33.47
CA MET A 1 -11.44 27.87 32.75
C MET A 1 -9.99 27.78 33.17
N ASN A 2 -9.56 26.63 33.70
CA ASN A 2 -8.19 26.46 34.21
C ASN A 2 -7.22 26.32 33.03
N SER A 3 -6.32 27.28 32.82
CA SER A 3 -5.44 27.34 31.64
C SER A 3 -4.57 26.08 31.47
N THR A 4 -4.28 25.42 32.58
CA THR A 4 -3.53 24.15 32.66
C THR A 4 -4.30 22.96 32.08
N LEU A 5 -5.62 22.91 32.29
CA LEU A 5 -6.49 21.87 31.72
C LEU A 5 -6.59 22.01 30.20
N PHE A 6 -6.64 23.25 29.70
CA PHE A 6 -6.74 23.53 28.27
C PHE A 6 -5.47 23.11 27.50
N GLY A 7 -4.29 23.35 28.10
CA GLY A 7 -3.01 22.90 27.53
C GLY A 7 -2.90 21.37 27.46
N LEU A 8 -3.40 20.65 28.47
CA LEU A 8 -3.41 19.19 28.49
C LEU A 8 -4.33 18.59 27.42
N PHE A 9 -5.49 19.20 27.18
CA PHE A 9 -6.42 18.78 26.12
C PHE A 9 -5.83 18.95 24.71
N LEU A 10 -5.09 20.04 24.47
CA LEU A 10 -4.41 20.28 23.18
C LEU A 10 -3.30 19.25 22.91
N LEU A 11 -2.52 18.90 23.93
CA LEU A 11 -1.48 17.86 23.82
C LEU A 11 -2.09 16.48 23.55
N PHE A 12 -3.21 16.14 24.19
CA PHE A 12 -3.92 14.89 23.94
C PHE A 12 -4.53 14.82 22.53
N ALA A 13 -5.09 15.93 22.03
CA ALA A 13 -5.67 16.00 20.69
C ALA A 13 -4.62 15.85 19.57
N LEU A 14 -3.39 16.34 19.78
CA LEU A 14 -2.26 16.12 18.87
C LEU A 14 -1.74 14.67 18.91
N ALA A 15 -1.88 13.99 20.05
CA ALA A 15 -1.43 12.61 20.22
C ALA A 15 -2.37 11.58 19.58
N THR A 16 -3.64 11.93 19.35
CA THR A 16 -4.61 11.06 18.67
C THR A 16 -4.55 11.25 17.15
N CYS A 17 -3.37 11.17 16.55
CA CYS A 17 -3.30 10.78 15.14
C CYS A 17 -3.73 9.32 15.08
N VAL A 18 -5.01 9.08 14.79
CA VAL A 18 -5.53 7.74 14.54
C VAL A 18 -4.72 7.19 13.38
N LEU A 19 -3.80 6.27 13.67
CA LEU A 19 -3.19 5.39 12.67
C LEU A 19 -4.33 4.52 12.14
N SER A 20 -5.11 5.04 11.20
CA SER A 20 -5.96 4.21 10.36
C SER A 20 -5.00 3.34 9.58
N GLU A 21 -4.91 2.08 10.01
CA GLU A 21 -4.23 1.02 9.28
C GLU A 21 -4.97 0.85 7.94
N ILE A 22 -4.42 1.43 6.88
CA ILE A 22 -4.96 1.29 5.53
C ILE A 22 -4.39 0.01 4.93
N TYR A 23 -5.22 -0.89 4.41
CA TYR A 23 -4.82 -2.18 3.84
C TYR A 23 -5.00 -2.25 2.32
N CYS A 24 -4.38 -3.27 1.72
CA CYS A 24 -4.66 -3.62 0.33
C CYS A 24 -6.02 -4.30 0.22
N PRO A 25 -6.86 -3.88 -0.75
CA PRO A 25 -8.11 -4.57 -1.05
C PRO A 25 -7.84 -5.93 -1.70
N LYS A 26 -8.87 -6.77 -1.77
CA LYS A 26 -8.80 -8.02 -2.53
C LYS A 26 -8.54 -7.73 -4.01
N THR A 27 -7.52 -8.38 -4.59
CA THR A 27 -7.27 -8.28 -6.04
C THR A 27 -8.43 -8.88 -6.84
N ARG A 28 -8.76 -8.25 -7.96
CA ARG A 28 -9.71 -8.77 -8.95
C ARG A 28 -9.06 -9.75 -9.93
N HIS A 29 -7.73 -9.74 -10.01
CA HIS A 29 -6.94 -10.50 -10.97
C HIS A 29 -5.93 -11.37 -10.22
N PRO A 30 -6.36 -12.55 -9.72
CA PRO A 30 -5.51 -13.43 -8.92
C PRO A 30 -4.42 -14.13 -9.74
N THR A 31 -4.52 -14.11 -11.06
CA THR A 31 -3.57 -14.74 -11.98
C THR A 31 -3.06 -13.77 -13.01
N CYS A 32 -1.83 -14.00 -13.48
CA CYS A 32 -1.25 -13.27 -14.59
C CYS A 32 -0.89 -14.24 -15.71
N ASN A 33 -1.40 -13.95 -16.91
CA ASN A 33 -1.14 -14.76 -18.11
C ASN A 33 -0.12 -14.08 -19.05
N LEU A 34 0.61 -13.10 -18.54
CA LEU A 34 1.62 -12.35 -19.28
C LEU A 34 3.02 -12.90 -18.97
N GLY A 35 3.91 -12.86 -19.96
CA GLY A 35 5.33 -13.19 -19.77
C GLY A 35 6.15 -12.08 -19.09
N TYR A 36 5.48 -11.03 -18.62
CA TYR A 36 6.06 -9.87 -17.97
C TYR A 36 5.10 -9.36 -16.88
N LYS A 37 5.63 -8.60 -15.93
CA LYS A 37 4.86 -7.82 -14.96
C LYS A 37 5.01 -6.33 -15.22
N ILE A 38 4.07 -5.56 -14.71
CA ILE A 38 4.16 -4.10 -14.67
C ILE A 38 4.08 -3.69 -13.22
N ASP A 39 5.18 -3.18 -12.67
CA ASP A 39 5.21 -2.62 -11.33
C ASP A 39 5.00 -1.10 -11.43
N ASP A 40 3.80 -0.63 -11.08
CA ASP A 40 3.46 0.80 -11.03
C ASP A 40 4.06 1.51 -9.80
N CYS A 41 4.52 0.74 -8.81
CA CYS A 41 5.13 1.21 -7.57
C CYS A 41 6.14 0.22 -7.01
N CYS A 42 7.17 0.74 -6.34
CA CYS A 42 8.20 -0.03 -5.62
C CYS A 42 8.40 0.45 -4.18
N ALA A 43 7.59 1.39 -3.71
CA ALA A 43 7.50 1.86 -2.34
C ALA A 43 6.09 2.40 -2.07
N GLN A 44 5.68 2.45 -0.80
CA GLN A 44 4.43 3.09 -0.41
C GLN A 44 4.41 4.60 -0.76
N SER A 45 5.58 5.24 -0.83
CA SER A 45 5.73 6.66 -1.20
C SER A 45 5.44 6.96 -2.68
N ASP A 46 5.42 5.95 -3.55
CA ASP A 46 5.18 6.14 -4.98
C ASP A 46 3.67 6.34 -5.26
N CYS A 47 2.83 5.92 -4.31
CA CYS A 47 1.39 6.06 -4.40
C CYS A 47 0.90 7.40 -3.84
N ARG A 48 -0.29 7.81 -4.32
CA ARG A 48 -0.95 9.03 -3.83
C ARG A 48 -1.45 8.84 -2.40
N VAL A 49 -1.65 9.96 -1.70
CA VAL A 49 -2.21 9.94 -0.33
C VAL A 49 -3.54 9.19 -0.30
N GLY A 50 -3.63 8.18 0.57
CA GLY A 50 -4.78 7.30 0.73
C GLY A 50 -4.78 6.07 -0.18
N ASP A 51 -3.79 5.94 -1.06
CA ASP A 51 -3.51 4.74 -1.82
C ASP A 51 -2.34 3.97 -1.18
N VAL A 52 -2.28 2.68 -1.46
CA VAL A 52 -1.29 1.73 -0.91
C VAL A 52 -0.71 0.94 -2.08
N CYS A 53 0.61 0.74 -2.08
CA CYS A 53 1.27 -0.11 -3.06
C CYS A 53 1.00 -1.58 -2.71
N CYS A 54 0.27 -2.28 -3.60
CA CYS A 54 -0.23 -3.63 -3.37
C CYS A 54 0.39 -4.62 -4.35
N VAL A 55 0.74 -5.81 -3.86
CA VAL A 55 1.25 -6.90 -4.69
C VAL A 55 0.08 -7.57 -5.39
N GLU A 56 0.09 -7.56 -6.72
CA GLU A 56 -0.86 -8.31 -7.54
C GLU A 56 -0.14 -9.31 -8.46
N ALA A 57 -0.92 -10.22 -9.05
CA ALA A 57 -0.36 -11.29 -9.87
C ALA A 57 0.44 -10.76 -11.07
N CYS A 58 0.02 -9.65 -11.67
CA CYS A 58 0.69 -9.01 -12.82
C CYS A 58 1.65 -7.87 -12.45
N GLY A 59 1.98 -7.69 -11.18
CA GLY A 59 2.89 -6.65 -10.69
C GLY A 59 2.29 -5.84 -9.54
N ASN A 60 3.05 -4.88 -9.06
CA ASN A 60 2.68 -4.00 -7.96
C ASN A 60 1.82 -2.84 -8.47
N VAL A 61 0.72 -2.53 -7.81
CA VAL A 61 -0.22 -1.49 -8.24
C VAL A 61 -0.64 -0.63 -7.06
N CYS A 62 -0.68 0.68 -7.25
CA CYS A 62 -1.30 1.59 -6.29
C CYS A 62 -2.82 1.38 -6.27
N ARG A 63 -3.34 0.96 -5.12
CA ARG A 63 -4.78 0.77 -4.91
C ARG A 63 -5.29 1.71 -3.83
N ARG A 64 -6.53 2.16 -3.99
CA ARG A 64 -7.26 2.82 -2.91
C ARG A 64 -7.25 1.91 -1.69
N GLY A 65 -6.83 2.48 -0.57
CA GLY A 65 -6.86 1.86 0.73
C GLY A 65 -8.19 1.22 1.11
N SER A 66 -8.12 0.07 1.75
CA SER A 66 -9.24 -0.66 2.35
C SER A 66 -9.10 -0.69 3.87
N ASP A 67 -10.21 -0.65 4.60
CA ASP A 67 -10.21 -0.82 6.06
C ASP A 67 -10.07 -2.31 6.49
N THR A 68 -10.02 -3.23 5.53
CA THR A 68 -9.90 -4.67 5.77
C THR A 68 -8.68 -5.28 5.07
N PRO A 69 -7.91 -6.15 5.74
CA PRO A 69 -6.71 -6.80 5.19
C PRO A 69 -7.07 -7.96 4.27
N GLN A 70 -7.30 -7.67 2.98
CA GLN A 70 -7.69 -8.69 1.99
C GLN A 70 -6.67 -8.93 0.88
N GLY A 71 -5.64 -8.08 0.81
CA GLY A 71 -4.53 -8.18 -0.14
C GLY A 71 -3.20 -7.98 0.56
N GLU A 72 -2.12 -8.11 -0.20
CA GLU A 72 -0.75 -8.00 0.29
C GLU A 72 -0.16 -6.62 -0.03
N LYS A 73 0.42 -5.97 0.98
CA LYS A 73 1.16 -4.71 0.79
C LYS A 73 2.56 -5.01 0.29
N PHE A 74 3.05 -4.19 -0.64
CA PHE A 74 4.46 -4.18 -0.97
C PHE A 74 5.30 -3.68 0.21
N VAL A 75 6.45 -4.31 0.45
CA VAL A 75 7.36 -3.98 1.57
C VAL A 75 8.49 -3.09 1.06
N ASP A 76 8.54 -1.86 1.54
CA ASP A 76 9.57 -0.88 1.18
C ASP A 76 10.98 -1.43 1.41
N GLY A 77 11.88 -1.19 0.45
CA GLY A 77 13.26 -1.70 0.47
C GLY A 77 13.43 -3.12 -0.08
N THR A 78 12.34 -3.80 -0.44
CA THR A 78 12.41 -5.04 -1.25
C THR A 78 12.93 -4.72 -2.64
N GLU A 79 13.76 -5.61 -3.21
CA GLU A 79 14.23 -5.46 -4.59
C GLU A 79 13.03 -5.40 -5.56
N CYS A 80 12.91 -4.28 -6.27
CA CYS A 80 11.82 -3.98 -7.18
C CYS A 80 12.31 -3.05 -8.30
N GLN A 81 11.70 -3.19 -9.48
CA GLN A 81 11.99 -2.36 -10.64
C GLN A 81 10.67 -1.86 -11.23
N GLU A 82 10.48 -0.56 -11.28
CA GLU A 82 9.27 0.04 -11.86
C GLU A 82 9.16 -0.23 -13.37
N GLY A 83 7.92 -0.26 -13.85
CA GLY A 83 7.58 -0.46 -15.24
C GLY A 83 7.58 -1.94 -15.65
N HIS A 84 7.91 -2.20 -16.91
CA HIS A 84 7.84 -3.56 -17.45
C HIS A 84 9.03 -4.41 -16.98
N VAL A 85 8.75 -5.48 -16.24
CA VAL A 85 9.74 -6.44 -15.73
C VAL A 85 9.54 -7.79 -16.41
N TRP A 86 10.55 -8.20 -17.19
CA TRP A 86 10.59 -9.51 -17.82
C TRP A 86 11.38 -10.49 -16.96
N LYS A 87 10.74 -11.59 -16.54
CA LYS A 87 11.42 -12.70 -15.88
C LYS A 87 10.87 -14.01 -16.44
N SER A 88 11.75 -14.97 -16.71
CA SER A 88 11.34 -16.32 -17.10
C SER A 88 10.60 -17.00 -15.94
N GLY A 89 9.38 -17.50 -16.18
CA GLY A 89 8.61 -18.28 -15.19
C GLY A 89 7.28 -17.69 -14.72
N TRP A 90 6.86 -16.52 -15.23
CA TRP A 90 5.56 -15.89 -14.92
C TRP A 90 4.39 -16.32 -15.81
N LEU A 91 4.67 -17.05 -16.90
CA LEU A 91 3.64 -17.75 -17.65
C LEU A 91 3.00 -18.78 -16.72
N GLY A 92 1.73 -18.56 -16.39
CA GLY A 92 0.95 -19.38 -15.48
C GLY A 92 1.17 -20.89 -15.69
N LYS A 93 1.41 -21.60 -14.59
CA LYS A 93 1.21 -23.04 -14.54
C LYS A 93 -0.28 -23.37 -14.52
#